data_AF-A0A2K4YJ26-F1
#
_entry.id   AF-A0A2K4YJ26-F1
#
_cell.length_a   1.000
_cell.length_b   1.000
_cell.length_c   1.000
_cell.angle_alpha   90.00
_cell.angle_beta   90.00
_cell.angle_gamma   90.00
#
_symmetry.space_group_name_H-M   'P 1'
#
loop_
_entity.id
_entity.type
_entity.pdbx_description
1 polymer ?
#
loop_
_entity_poly.entity_id
_entity_poly.type
_entity_poly.pdbx_seq_one_letter_code
_entity_poly.pdbx_strand_id
1 'polypeptide(L)'
;MSGLFDMVPGAVDLSAATEGALSQEMAATTSAGSAALVGVLPMAPDADSIEFAAALNATGAAYLATAAEHAGQRAAFSGAQGLASATGVGTDIANAAASAI
;
A
#
# COMPACT_ATOMS: atom_id res chain seq x y z
N MET A 1 5.58 -1.99 -33.60
CA MET A 1 5.60 -3.39 -33.10
C MET A 1 6.09 -3.31 -31.68
N SER A 2 5.27 -3.69 -30.70
CA SER A 2 5.69 -3.69 -29.31
C SER A 2 6.61 -4.89 -29.08
N GLY A 3 7.85 -4.64 -28.66
CA GLY A 3 8.84 -5.69 -28.43
C GLY A 3 8.54 -6.48 -27.15
N LEU A 4 9.19 -7.63 -26.97
CA LEU A 4 9.09 -8.42 -25.72
C LEU A 4 9.47 -7.62 -24.45
N PHE A 5 10.17 -6.50 -24.60
CA PHE A 5 10.63 -5.62 -23.52
C PHE A 5 9.90 -4.27 -23.48
N ASP A 6 8.86 -4.08 -24.28
CA ASP A 6 8.08 -2.84 -24.23
C ASP A 6 7.18 -2.82 -23.00
N MET A 7 7.18 -1.68 -22.33
CA MET A 7 6.19 -1.35 -21.32
C MET A 7 4.85 -1.06 -22.00
N VAL A 8 3.74 -1.54 -21.43
CA VAL A 8 2.38 -1.24 -21.89
C VAL A 8 1.75 -0.22 -20.95
N PRO A 9 1.70 1.08 -21.29
CA PRO A 9 1.30 2.15 -20.35
C PRO A 9 -0.04 1.90 -19.69
N GLY A 10 -1.06 1.51 -20.49
CA GLY A 10 -2.39 1.24 -19.95
C GLY A 10 -2.45 0.08 -18.94
N ALA A 11 -1.55 -0.92 -19.06
CA ALA A 11 -1.46 -1.99 -18.07
C ALA A 11 -0.79 -1.52 -16.77
N VAL A 12 0.24 -0.68 -16.88
CA VAL A 12 0.92 -0.06 -15.74
C VAL A 12 -0.02 0.90 -15.01
N ASP A 13 -0.79 1.71 -15.75
CA ASP A 13 -1.78 2.63 -15.19
C ASP A 13 -2.88 1.89 -14.42
N LEU A 14 -3.38 0.77 -14.97
CA LEU A 14 -4.37 -0.07 -14.30
C LEU A 14 -3.80 -0.70 -13.02
N SER A 15 -2.54 -1.15 -13.06
CA SER A 15 -1.86 -1.69 -11.89
C SER A 15 -1.64 -0.61 -10.83
N ALA A 16 -1.21 0.59 -11.23
CA ALA A 16 -1.07 1.75 -10.36
C ALA A 16 -2.40 2.09 -9.66
N ALA A 17 -3.50 2.20 -10.41
CA ALA A 17 -4.81 2.48 -9.86
C ALA A 17 -5.26 1.40 -8.86
N THR A 18 -5.00 0.13 -9.17
CA THR A 18 -5.35 -1.00 -8.30
C THR A 18 -4.57 -0.96 -6.98
N GLU A 19 -3.27 -0.74 -7.03
CA GLU A 19 -2.42 -0.63 -5.83
C GLU A 19 -2.84 0.55 -4.93
N GLY A 20 -3.21 1.68 -5.54
CA GLY A 20 -3.73 2.85 -4.83
C GLY A 20 -5.09 2.59 -4.18
N ALA A 21 -5.98 1.83 -4.84
CA ALA A 21 -7.28 1.45 -4.28
C ALA A 21 -7.12 0.46 -3.11
N LEU A 22 -6.28 -0.57 -3.27
CA LEU A 22 -6.01 -1.54 -2.21
C LEU A 22 -5.33 -0.90 -1.00
N SER A 23 -4.45 0.08 -1.21
CA SER A 23 -3.87 0.86 -0.13
C SER A 23 -4.93 1.60 0.69
N GLN A 24 -5.93 2.20 0.03
CA GLN A 24 -7.00 2.93 0.69
C GLN A 24 -7.95 2.00 1.43
N GLU A 25 -8.31 0.87 0.82
CA GLU A 25 -9.13 -0.17 1.45
C GLU A 25 -8.46 -0.71 2.72
N MET A 26 -7.16 -1.01 2.65
CA MET A 26 -6.38 -1.47 3.80
C MET A 26 -6.35 -0.43 4.92
N ALA A 27 -6.12 0.84 4.59
CA ALA A 27 -6.13 1.92 5.58
C ALA A 27 -7.51 2.06 6.26
N ALA A 28 -8.59 2.00 5.46
CA ALA A 28 -9.95 2.12 5.97
C ALA A 28 -10.34 0.95 6.90
N THR A 29 -10.07 -0.28 6.48
CA THR A 29 -10.37 -1.50 7.26
C THR A 29 -9.53 -1.58 8.53
N THR A 30 -8.24 -1.24 8.45
CA THR A 30 -7.33 -1.15 9.61
C THR A 30 -7.82 -0.10 10.61
N SER A 31 -8.21 1.08 10.13
CA SER A 31 -8.78 2.13 10.98
C SER A 31 -10.07 1.68 11.68
N ALA A 32 -10.96 1.01 10.96
CA ALA A 32 -12.23 0.53 11.49
C ALA A 32 -12.06 -0.52 12.62
N GLY A 33 -11.02 -1.36 12.54
CA GLY A 33 -10.72 -2.39 13.55
C GLY A 33 -9.82 -1.93 14.69
N SER A 34 -9.19 -0.77 14.58
CA SER A 34 -8.09 -0.36 15.47
C SER A 34 -8.43 -0.36 16.96
N ALA A 35 -9.60 0.18 17.34
CA ALA A 35 -10.02 0.26 18.73
C ALA A 35 -10.16 -1.13 19.39
N ALA A 36 -10.58 -2.15 18.64
CA ALA A 36 -10.70 -3.50 19.16
C ALA A 36 -9.33 -4.17 19.41
N LEU A 37 -8.29 -3.73 18.70
CA LEU A 37 -6.93 -4.28 18.80
C LEU A 37 -6.13 -3.69 19.96
N VAL A 38 -6.45 -2.47 20.40
CA VAL A 38 -5.75 -1.76 21.48
C VAL A 38 -6.63 -1.43 22.69
N GLY A 39 -7.85 -1.95 22.71
CA GLY A 39 -8.84 -1.74 23.77
C GLY A 39 -9.07 -2.96 24.66
N VAL A 40 -8.14 -3.92 24.68
CA VAL A 40 -8.31 -5.17 25.44
C VAL A 40 -8.18 -4.88 26.94
N LEU A 41 -9.18 -5.31 27.71
CA LEU A 41 -9.19 -5.23 29.17
C LEU A 41 -8.83 -6.60 29.79
N PRO A 42 -8.20 -6.62 30.97
CA PRO A 42 -8.02 -7.86 31.74
C PRO A 42 -9.37 -8.51 32.05
N MET A 43 -9.44 -9.84 31.94
CA MET A 43 -10.64 -10.61 32.29
C MET A 43 -10.90 -10.65 33.81
N ALA A 44 -9.83 -10.58 34.60
CA ALA A 44 -9.82 -10.56 36.06
C ALA A 44 -8.60 -9.78 36.57
N PRO A 45 -8.52 -9.43 37.89
CA PRO A 45 -7.43 -8.64 38.44
C PRO A 45 -6.16 -9.46 38.76
N ASP A 46 -6.09 -10.73 38.36
CA ASP A 46 -4.91 -11.57 38.51
C ASP A 46 -3.80 -11.18 37.52
N ALA A 47 -2.56 -11.56 37.85
CA ALA A 47 -1.38 -11.19 37.07
C ALA A 47 -1.45 -11.71 35.61
N ASP A 48 -1.95 -12.93 35.41
CA ASP A 48 -2.00 -13.57 34.09
C ASP A 48 -3.00 -12.83 33.17
N SER A 49 -4.18 -12.47 33.69
CA SER A 49 -5.17 -11.65 32.98
C SER A 49 -4.63 -10.28 32.57
N ILE A 50 -3.84 -9.64 33.44
CA ILE A 50 -3.22 -8.34 33.16
C ILE A 50 -2.14 -8.47 32.09
N GLU A 51 -1.27 -9.47 32.20
CA GLU A 51 -0.20 -9.72 31.24
C GLU A 51 -0.76 -10.08 29.87
N PHE A 52 -1.80 -10.92 29.80
CA PHE A 52 -2.48 -11.26 28.56
C PHE A 52 -3.06 -10.02 27.87
N ALA A 53 -3.79 -9.17 28.60
CA ALA A 53 -4.33 -7.94 28.04
C ALA A 53 -3.22 -7.00 27.56
N ALA A 54 -2.14 -6.85 28.32
CA ALA A 54 -1.00 -6.02 27.93
C ALA A 54 -0.33 -6.55 26.64
N ALA A 55 -0.08 -7.86 26.55
CA ALA A 55 0.51 -8.50 25.38
C ALA A 55 -0.38 -8.36 24.13
N LEU A 56 -1.70 -8.51 24.28
CA LEU A 56 -2.63 -8.40 23.16
C LEU A 56 -2.72 -6.96 22.65
N ASN A 57 -2.79 -5.97 23.55
CA ASN A 57 -2.75 -4.55 23.17
C ASN A 57 -1.43 -4.15 22.49
N ALA A 58 -0.29 -4.63 23.00
CA ALA A 58 1.02 -4.37 22.39
C ALA A 58 1.12 -4.99 20.99
N THR A 59 0.62 -6.21 20.82
CA THR A 59 0.56 -6.89 19.52
C THR A 59 -0.35 -6.15 18.56
N GLY A 60 -1.53 -5.71 19.03
CA GLY A 60 -2.46 -4.90 18.25
C GLY A 60 -1.84 -3.59 17.78
N ALA A 61 -1.15 -2.87 18.66
CA ALA A 61 -0.43 -1.65 18.30
C ALA A 61 0.67 -1.91 17.26
N ALA A 62 1.45 -2.98 17.41
CA ALA A 62 2.48 -3.37 16.45
C ALA A 62 1.88 -3.72 15.07
N TYR A 63 0.76 -4.45 15.05
CA TYR A 63 0.01 -4.73 13.82
C TYR A 63 -0.45 -3.45 13.14
N LEU A 64 -1.05 -2.52 13.88
CA LEU A 64 -1.54 -1.24 13.33
C LEU A 64 -0.43 -0.40 12.71
N ALA A 65 0.72 -0.31 13.39
CA ALA A 65 1.89 0.39 12.86
C ALA A 65 2.38 -0.26 11.55
N THR A 66 2.52 -1.59 11.55
CA THR A 66 2.98 -2.34 10.36
C THR A 66 1.99 -2.24 9.20
N ALA A 67 0.68 -2.29 9.49
CA ALA A 67 -0.37 -2.14 8.48
C ALA A 67 -0.35 -0.74 7.86
N ALA A 68 -0.11 0.31 8.65
CA ALA A 68 0.06 1.67 8.16
C ALA A 68 1.31 1.81 7.26
N GLU A 69 2.44 1.23 7.65
CA GLU A 69 3.65 1.19 6.81
C GLU A 69 3.39 0.46 5.49
N HIS A 70 2.74 -0.69 5.53
CA HIS A 70 2.40 -1.47 4.34
C HIS A 70 1.49 -0.69 3.39
N ALA A 71 0.42 -0.05 3.91
CA ALA A 71 -0.45 0.80 3.12
C ALA A 71 0.36 1.96 2.49
N GLY A 72 1.21 2.63 3.26
CA GLY A 72 2.08 3.70 2.75
C GLY A 72 3.01 3.26 1.61
N GLN A 73 3.66 2.10 1.75
CA GLN A 73 4.53 1.54 0.69
C GLN A 73 3.71 1.22 -0.58
N ARG A 74 2.50 0.71 -0.41
CA ARG A 74 1.61 0.38 -1.53
C ARG A 74 1.16 1.63 -2.30
N ALA A 75 0.81 2.70 -1.58
CA ALA A 75 0.52 4.00 -2.17
C ALA A 75 1.75 4.59 -2.90
N ALA A 76 2.94 4.49 -2.31
CA ALA A 76 4.17 4.94 -2.95
C ALA A 76 4.47 4.15 -4.24
N PHE A 77 4.25 2.83 -4.23
CA PHE A 77 4.42 1.98 -5.40
C PHE A 77 3.40 2.30 -6.50
N SER A 78 2.14 2.56 -6.15
CA SER A 78 1.13 3.09 -7.08
C SER A 78 1.60 4.38 -7.76
N GLY A 79 2.09 5.35 -6.98
CA GLY A 79 2.63 6.60 -7.52
C GLY A 79 3.85 6.40 -8.42
N ALA A 80 4.77 5.51 -8.04
CA ALA A 80 5.95 5.19 -8.84
C ALA A 80 5.58 4.57 -10.20
N GLN A 81 4.59 3.68 -10.23
CA GLN A 81 4.07 3.10 -11.47
C GLN A 81 3.46 4.18 -12.38
N GLY A 82 2.66 5.10 -11.81
CA GLY A 82 2.10 6.22 -12.57
C GLY A 82 3.18 7.13 -13.17
N LEU A 83 4.23 7.45 -12.41
CA LEU A 83 5.36 8.23 -12.91
C LEU A 83 6.14 7.49 -14.00
N ALA A 84 6.36 6.18 -13.84
CA ALA A 84 7.02 5.35 -14.84
C ALA A 84 6.22 5.28 -16.15
N SER A 85 4.89 5.11 -16.07
CA SER A 85 3.99 5.13 -17.23
C SER A 85 4.08 6.46 -17.99
N ALA A 86 3.92 7.59 -17.30
CA ALA A 86 3.98 8.92 -17.91
C ALA A 86 5.35 9.21 -18.54
N THR A 87 6.44 8.82 -17.86
CA THR A 87 7.81 9.01 -18.37
C THR A 87 8.08 8.15 -19.59
N GLY A 88 7.60 6.90 -19.60
CA GLY A 88 7.72 6.00 -20.75
C GLY A 88 7.03 6.58 -21.98
N VAL A 89 5.75 6.98 -21.85
CA VAL A 89 4.99 7.61 -22.94
C VAL A 89 5.70 8.88 -23.45
N GLY A 90 6.18 9.73 -22.55
CA GLY A 90 6.91 10.95 -22.94
C GLY A 90 8.19 10.65 -23.72
N THR A 91 8.92 9.61 -23.32
CA THR A 91 10.15 9.17 -23.99
C THR A 91 9.85 8.60 -25.37
N ASP A 92 8.80 7.79 -25.50
CA ASP A 92 8.38 7.23 -26.79
C ASP A 92 7.99 8.33 -27.79
N ILE A 93 7.26 9.36 -27.31
CA ILE A 93 6.90 10.53 -28.12
C ILE A 93 8.16 11.29 -28.56
N ALA A 94 9.11 11.53 -27.65
CA ALA A 94 10.35 12.25 -27.97
C ALA A 94 11.20 11.48 -29.00
N ASN A 95 11.33 10.17 -28.84
CA ASN A 95 12.05 9.30 -29.78
C ASN A 95 11.38 9.26 -31.16
N ALA A 96 10.04 9.19 -31.19
CA ALA A 96 9.28 9.24 -32.43
C ALA A 96 9.46 10.59 -33.15
N ALA A 97 9.43 11.70 -32.42
CA ALA A 97 9.68 13.04 -32.97
C ALA A 97 11.12 13.18 -33.49
N ALA A 98 12.11 12.69 -32.75
CA ALA A 98 13.51 12.73 -33.15
C ALA A 98 13.82 11.86 -34.38
N SER A 99 13.08 10.75 -34.57
CA SER A 99 13.25 9.88 -35.75
C SER A 99 12.54 10.40 -37.01
N ALA A 100 11.74 11.47 -36.88
CA ALA A 100 10.96 12.06 -37.97
C ALA A 100 11.64 13.27 -38.65
N ILE A 101 12.83 13.66 -38.17
CA ILE A 101 13.69 14.72 -38.71
C ILE A 101 14.99 14.12 -39.27
#